data_AF-A0A7L5G7W0-F1
#
_entry.id   AF-A0A7L5G7W0-F1
#
_cell.length_a   1.000
_cell.length_b   1.000
_cell.length_c   1.000
_cell.angle_alpha   90.00
_cell.angle_beta   90.00
_cell.angle_gamma   90.00
#
_symmetry.space_group_name_H-M   'P 1'
#
loop_
_entity.id
_entity.type
_entity.pdbx_description
1 polymer ?
#
loop_
_entity_poly.entity_id
_entity_poly.type
_entity_poly.pdbx_seq_one_letter_code
_entity_poly.pdbx_strand_id
1 'polypeptide(L)'
;MRYHLMEQNKTAKYFKYAIGEIILVVVGILIALQINNWNENQKQKKQLDAIYTTVAQNLKTDLKNIKVPIEFFETLDSTLTNILTKNYSTSFLDSINETNYLQCIPCKSNINMYEPFEKQDNGFELLKKLS
;
A
#
# COMPACT_ATOMS: atom_id res chain seq x y z
N MET A 1 61.66 -53.01 16.84
CA MET A 1 60.99 -51.69 16.78
C MET A 1 60.91 -51.20 15.33
N ARG A 2 59.88 -51.58 14.58
CA ARG A 2 59.66 -51.13 13.18
C ARG A 2 58.19 -50.77 12.89
N TYR A 3 57.42 -50.39 13.92
CA TYR A 3 56.01 -50.04 13.75
C TYR A 3 55.75 -48.54 13.61
N HIS A 4 56.70 -47.68 13.98
CA HIS A 4 56.39 -46.24 14.13
C HIS A 4 56.44 -45.41 12.84
N LEU A 5 57.03 -45.93 11.75
CA LEU A 5 57.15 -45.21 10.46
C LEU A 5 56.10 -45.63 9.41
N MET A 6 55.45 -46.79 9.57
CA MET A 6 54.39 -47.25 8.65
C MET A 6 53.00 -46.71 9.00
N GLU A 7 52.83 -46.16 10.22
CA GLU A 7 51.55 -45.68 10.73
C GLU A 7 51.27 -44.22 10.33
N GLN A 8 52.30 -43.35 10.35
CA GLN A 8 52.18 -41.92 10.03
C GLN A 8 51.69 -41.62 8.61
N ASN A 9 52.08 -42.44 7.62
CA ASN A 9 51.62 -42.28 6.24
C ASN A 9 50.16 -42.72 6.03
N LYS A 10 49.63 -43.60 6.90
CA LYS A 10 48.22 -44.03 6.83
C LYS A 10 47.32 -43.02 7.51
N THR A 11 47.68 -42.50 8.69
CA THR A 11 46.91 -41.45 9.38
C THR A 11 46.80 -40.15 8.58
N ALA A 12 47.87 -39.69 7.93
CA ALA A 12 47.81 -38.53 7.04
C ALA A 12 46.86 -38.73 5.84
N LYS A 13 46.74 -39.97 5.35
CA LYS A 13 45.84 -40.32 4.25
C LYS A 13 44.38 -40.28 4.70
N TYR A 14 44.03 -40.89 5.82
CA TYR A 14 42.66 -40.82 6.38
C TYR A 14 42.25 -39.40 6.78
N PHE A 15 43.18 -38.59 7.28
CA PHE A 15 42.92 -37.19 7.64
C PHE A 15 42.54 -36.32 6.43
N LYS A 16 43.21 -36.51 5.28
CA LYS A 16 42.85 -35.80 4.03
C LYS A 16 41.46 -36.17 3.52
N TYR A 17 41.06 -37.44 3.65
CA TYR A 17 39.73 -37.89 3.26
C TYR A 17 38.64 -37.33 4.18
N ALA A 18 38.87 -37.31 5.50
CA ALA A 18 37.93 -36.72 6.46
C ALA A 18 37.73 -35.21 6.24
N ILE A 19 38.79 -34.47 5.92
CA ILE A 19 38.68 -33.05 5.56
C ILE A 19 37.89 -32.87 4.26
N GLY A 20 38.14 -33.73 3.27
CA GLY A 20 37.39 -33.71 2.00
C GLY A 20 35.88 -33.90 2.22
N GLU A 21 35.51 -34.83 3.10
CA GLU A 21 34.11 -35.10 3.45
C GLU A 21 33.47 -33.92 4.19
N ILE A 22 34.19 -33.30 5.14
CA ILE A 22 33.71 -32.09 5.84
C ILE A 22 33.49 -30.95 4.86
N ILE A 23 34.43 -30.70 3.93
CA ILE A 23 34.28 -29.64 2.92
C ILE A 23 33.07 -29.92 2.03
N LEU A 24 32.86 -31.17 1.60
CA LEU A 24 31.71 -31.58 0.80
C LEU A 24 30.39 -31.33 1.53
N VAL A 25 30.31 -31.71 2.81
CA VAL A 25 29.14 -31.47 3.65
C VAL A 25 28.89 -29.97 3.83
N VAL A 26 29.93 -29.18 4.09
CA VAL A 26 29.82 -27.72 4.25
C VAL A 26 29.32 -27.07 2.95
N VAL A 27 29.84 -27.46 1.78
CA VAL A 27 29.37 -26.98 0.49
C VAL A 27 27.89 -27.35 0.28
N GLY A 28 27.48 -28.57 0.65
CA GLY A 28 26.09 -28.99 0.59
C GLY A 28 25.16 -28.13 1.44
N ILE A 29 25.56 -27.83 2.68
CA ILE A 29 24.79 -26.97 3.60
C ILE A 29 24.71 -25.53 3.05
N LEU A 30 25.81 -24.98 2.54
CA LEU A 30 25.83 -23.63 1.99
C LEU A 30 24.93 -23.49 0.77
N ILE A 31 24.94 -24.47 -0.14
CA ILE A 31 24.05 -24.48 -1.30
C ILE A 31 22.59 -24.59 -0.85
N ALA A 32 22.28 -25.46 0.12
CA ALA A 32 20.92 -25.59 0.66
C ALA A 32 20.42 -24.27 1.28
N LEU A 33 21.26 -23.59 2.07
CA LEU A 33 20.96 -22.27 2.63
C LEU A 33 20.79 -21.21 1.55
N GLN A 34 21.65 -21.19 0.53
CA GLN A 34 21.54 -20.25 -0.59
C GLN A 34 20.22 -20.43 -1.37
N ILE A 35 19.82 -21.66 -1.66
CA ILE A 35 18.55 -21.95 -2.33
C ILE A 35 17.37 -21.48 -1.48
N ASN A 36 17.40 -21.76 -0.17
CA ASN A 36 16.35 -21.32 0.74
C ASN A 36 16.25 -19.78 0.80
N ASN A 37 17.39 -19.09 0.95
CA ASN A 37 17.44 -17.63 0.99
C ASN A 37 16.98 -17.00 -0.33
N TRP A 38 17.35 -17.58 -1.47
CA TRP A 38 16.88 -17.11 -2.78
C TRP A 38 15.37 -17.25 -2.93
N ASN A 39 14.81 -18.39 -2.53
CA ASN A 39 13.36 -18.62 -2.56
C ASN A 39 12.62 -17.62 -1.64
N GLU A 40 13.14 -17.38 -0.44
CA GLU A 40 12.56 -16.43 0.50
C GLU A 40 12.59 -14.99 -0.06
N ASN A 41 13.71 -14.56 -0.63
CA ASN A 41 13.83 -13.26 -1.27
C ASN A 41 12.85 -13.09 -2.45
N GLN A 42 12.64 -14.15 -3.25
CA GLN A 42 11.66 -14.11 -4.33
C GLN A 42 10.23 -13.97 -3.83
N LYS A 43 9.88 -14.63 -2.72
CA LYS A 43 8.55 -14.46 -2.08
C LYS A 43 8.36 -13.03 -1.57
N GLN A 44 9.37 -12.48 -0.90
CA GLN A 44 9.34 -11.10 -0.40
C GLN A 44 9.16 -10.10 -1.55
N LYS A 45 9.92 -10.28 -2.64
CA LYS A 45 9.80 -9.45 -3.84
C LYS A 45 8.40 -9.53 -4.45
N LYS A 46 7.84 -10.74 -4.60
CA LYS A 46 6.49 -10.94 -5.13
C LYS A 46 5.42 -10.28 -4.26
N GLN A 47 5.58 -10.34 -2.94
CA GLN A 47 4.68 -9.66 -2.01
C GLN A 47 4.75 -8.14 -2.17
N LEU A 48 5.96 -7.59 -2.28
CA LEU A 48 6.17 -6.16 -2.49
C LEU A 48 5.57 -5.69 -3.83
N ASP A 49 5.78 -6.44 -4.92
CA ASP A 49 5.21 -6.15 -6.23
C ASP A 49 3.67 -6.16 -6.22
N ALA A 50 3.06 -7.08 -5.45
CA ALA A 50 1.62 -7.13 -5.26
C ALA A 50 1.12 -5.88 -4.52
N ILE A 51 1.82 -5.44 -3.47
CA ILE A 51 1.47 -4.21 -2.73
C ILE A 51 1.57 -2.99 -3.63
N TYR A 52 2.65 -2.86 -4.42
CA TYR A 52 2.77 -1.76 -5.38
C TYR A 52 1.65 -1.76 -6.41
N THR A 53 1.24 -2.93 -6.89
CA THR A 53 0.09 -3.07 -7.81
C THR A 53 -1.20 -2.60 -7.14
N THR A 54 -1.43 -2.95 -5.87
CA THR A 54 -2.59 -2.46 -5.11
C THR A 54 -2.55 -0.94 -4.94
N VAL A 55 -1.40 -0.36 -4.58
CA VAL A 55 -1.26 1.11 -4.46
C VAL A 55 -1.57 1.80 -5.79
N ALA A 56 -1.03 1.30 -6.90
CA ALA A 56 -1.30 1.86 -8.23
C ALA A 56 -2.80 1.78 -8.59
N GLN A 57 -3.45 0.67 -8.27
CA GLN A 57 -4.88 0.47 -8.51
C GLN A 57 -5.76 1.37 -7.64
N ASN A 58 -5.36 1.61 -6.38
CA ASN A 58 -6.01 2.56 -5.50
C ASN A 58 -5.98 3.96 -6.07
N LEU A 59 -4.79 4.44 -6.44
CA LEU A 59 -4.62 5.77 -7.05
C LEU A 59 -5.45 5.92 -8.33
N LYS A 60 -5.52 4.88 -9.15
CA LYS A 60 -6.36 4.88 -10.37
C LYS A 60 -7.85 4.96 -10.03
N THR A 61 -8.28 4.26 -8.99
CA THR A 61 -9.67 4.28 -8.51
C THR A 61 -10.02 5.64 -7.92
N ASP A 62 -9.15 6.21 -7.09
CA ASP A 62 -9.27 7.54 -6.51
C ASP A 62 -9.40 8.61 -7.59
N LEU A 63 -8.53 8.58 -8.61
CA LEU A 63 -8.61 9.48 -9.77
C LEU A 63 -9.90 9.35 -10.57
N LYS A 64 -10.50 8.16 -10.59
CA LYS A 64 -11.80 7.96 -11.25
C LYS A 64 -12.93 8.53 -10.39
N ASN A 65 -12.88 8.26 -9.09
CA ASN A 65 -13.94 8.60 -8.16
C ASN A 65 -13.97 10.09 -7.81
N ILE A 66 -12.85 10.80 -7.92
CA ILE A 66 -12.76 12.25 -7.64
C ILE A 66 -13.66 13.09 -8.55
N LYS A 67 -14.06 12.57 -9.72
CA LYS A 67 -14.96 13.28 -10.64
C LYS A 67 -16.36 13.49 -10.04
N VAL A 68 -16.86 12.52 -9.28
CA VAL A 68 -18.20 12.58 -8.67
C VAL A 68 -18.36 13.77 -7.72
N PRO A 69 -17.49 13.97 -6.71
CA PRO A 69 -17.58 15.13 -5.84
C PRO A 69 -17.32 16.45 -6.60
N ILE A 70 -16.44 16.47 -7.60
CA ILE A 70 -16.22 17.67 -8.43
C ILE A 70 -17.51 18.07 -9.16
N GLU A 71 -18.13 17.15 -9.90
CA GLU A 71 -19.37 17.39 -10.64
C GLU A 71 -20.53 17.78 -9.70
N PHE A 72 -20.56 17.19 -8.51
CA PHE A 72 -21.48 17.55 -7.44
C PHE A 72 -21.30 19.00 -7.01
N PHE A 73 -20.07 19.43 -6.69
CA PHE A 73 -19.79 20.79 -6.23
C PHE A 73 -20.00 21.83 -7.32
N GLU A 74 -19.71 21.51 -8.59
CA GLU A 74 -20.02 22.37 -9.74
C GLU A 74 -21.54 22.57 -9.91
N THR A 75 -22.32 21.50 -9.74
CA THR A 75 -23.79 21.56 -9.80
C THR A 75 -24.36 22.36 -8.64
N LEU A 76 -23.80 22.19 -7.44
CA LEU A 76 -24.16 22.93 -6.25
C LEU A 76 -23.91 24.43 -6.44
N ASP A 77 -22.74 24.82 -6.94
CA ASP A 77 -22.36 26.21 -7.20
C ASP A 77 -23.31 26.90 -8.20
N SER A 78 -23.63 26.20 -9.29
CA SER A 78 -24.60 26.68 -10.29
C SER A 78 -26.00 26.86 -9.69
N THR A 79 -26.43 25.92 -8.84
CA THR A 79 -27.73 25.98 -8.17
C THR A 79 -27.79 27.15 -7.19
N LEU A 80 -26.76 27.30 -6.36
CA LEU A 80 -26.63 28.41 -5.42
C LEU A 80 -26.60 29.76 -6.16
N THR A 81 -25.83 29.88 -7.23
CA THR A 81 -25.78 31.10 -8.05
C THR A 81 -27.15 31.47 -8.62
N ASN A 82 -27.92 30.50 -9.11
CA ASN A 82 -29.28 30.76 -9.58
C ASN A 82 -30.22 31.22 -8.44
N ILE A 83 -30.11 30.62 -7.26
CA ILE A 83 -30.90 31.03 -6.08
C ILE A 83 -30.57 32.48 -5.69
N LEU A 84 -29.28 32.83 -5.63
CA LEU A 84 -28.80 34.15 -5.23
C LEU A 84 -29.19 35.25 -6.22
N THR A 85 -29.28 34.93 -7.52
CA THR A 85 -29.46 35.95 -8.57
C THR A 85 -30.88 36.08 -9.09
N LYS A 86 -31.72 35.04 -9.00
CA LYS A 86 -33.03 35.01 -9.67
C LYS A 86 -34.22 34.79 -8.74
N ASN A 87 -34.03 34.11 -7.61
CA ASN A 87 -35.17 33.59 -6.84
C ASN A 87 -35.44 34.36 -5.55
N TYR A 88 -34.43 35.04 -5.00
CA TYR A 88 -34.55 35.77 -3.73
C TYR A 88 -33.88 37.15 -3.81
N SER A 89 -34.44 38.13 -3.10
CA SER A 89 -33.79 39.43 -2.92
C SER A 89 -32.54 39.28 -2.07
N THR A 90 -31.48 40.02 -2.41
CA THR A 90 -30.26 40.14 -1.58
C THR A 90 -30.60 40.52 -0.14
N SER A 91 -31.59 41.40 0.06
CA SER A 91 -32.07 41.80 1.38
C SER A 91 -32.65 40.65 2.21
N PHE A 92 -33.27 39.66 1.57
CA PHE A 92 -33.77 38.48 2.26
C PHE A 92 -32.62 37.55 2.65
N LEU A 93 -31.66 37.35 1.73
CA LEU A 93 -30.48 36.51 1.96
C LEU A 93 -29.58 37.06 3.08
N ASP A 94 -29.38 38.37 3.13
CA ASP A 94 -28.62 39.06 4.19
C ASP A 94 -29.28 38.96 5.56
N SER A 95 -30.57 38.63 5.60
CA SER A 95 -31.36 38.45 6.83
C SER A 95 -31.46 36.99 7.28
N ILE A 96 -30.89 36.04 6.54
CA ILE A 96 -30.98 34.60 6.87
C ILE A 96 -30.30 34.32 8.21
N ASN A 97 -31.02 33.60 9.08
CA ASN A 97 -30.59 33.16 10.39
C ASN A 97 -31.28 31.82 10.75
N GLU A 98 -30.97 31.31 11.94
CA GLU A 98 -31.49 30.05 12.49
C GLU A 98 -33.03 29.99 12.62
N THR A 99 -33.74 31.11 12.58
CA THR A 99 -35.20 31.16 12.70
C THR A 99 -35.94 31.25 11.36
N ASN A 100 -35.29 31.75 10.30
CA ASN A 100 -35.94 31.99 9.00
C ASN A 100 -35.32 31.19 7.83
N TYR A 101 -34.21 30.47 8.03
CA TYR A 101 -33.59 29.66 6.96
C TYR A 101 -34.54 28.61 6.36
N LEU A 102 -35.52 28.13 7.14
CA LEU A 102 -36.57 27.20 6.68
C LEU A 102 -37.51 27.81 5.63
N GLN A 103 -37.58 29.15 5.54
CA GLN A 103 -38.38 29.87 4.54
C GLN A 103 -37.73 29.82 3.15
N CYS A 104 -36.43 29.48 3.08
CA CYS A 104 -35.74 29.12 1.84
C CYS A 104 -35.55 27.60 1.78
N ILE A 105 -36.57 26.88 1.31
CA ILE A 105 -36.52 25.42 1.13
C ILE A 105 -35.30 24.98 0.28
N PRO A 106 -34.94 25.67 -0.83
CA PRO A 106 -33.73 25.35 -1.58
C PRO A 106 -32.45 25.54 -0.77
N CYS A 107 -32.36 26.59 0.05
CA CYS A 107 -31.17 26.85 0.88
C CYS A 107 -30.96 25.71 1.89
N LYS A 108 -32.02 25.27 2.57
CA LYS A 108 -31.96 24.15 3.54
C LYS A 108 -31.43 22.86 2.91
N SER A 109 -31.88 22.52 1.70
CA SER A 109 -31.44 21.29 1.03
C SER A 109 -29.98 21.37 0.61
N ASN A 110 -29.57 22.49 0.00
CA ASN A 110 -28.22 22.66 -0.55
C ASN A 110 -27.15 22.80 0.55
N ILE A 111 -27.46 23.44 1.68
CA ILE A 111 -26.51 23.61 2.81
C ILE A 111 -26.15 22.26 3.47
N ASN A 112 -27.08 21.31 3.47
CA ASN A 112 -26.88 20.00 4.12
C ASN A 112 -26.38 18.92 3.14
N MET A 113 -26.17 19.26 1.87
CA MET A 113 -25.76 18.30 0.84
C MET A 113 -24.23 18.21 0.81
N TYR A 114 -23.69 17.02 0.99
CA TYR A 114 -22.26 16.75 0.93
C TYR A 114 -22.01 15.41 0.25
N GLU A 115 -21.13 15.41 -0.75
CA GLU A 115 -20.66 14.20 -1.42
C GLU A 115 -19.23 13.89 -0.94
N PRO A 116 -19.03 12.88 -0.07
CA PRO A 116 -17.70 12.54 0.43
C PRO A 116 -16.80 11.96 -0.65
N PHE A 117 -15.52 12.33 -0.62
CA PHE A 117 -14.49 11.60 -1.35
C PHE A 117 -13.92 10.47 -0.49
N GLU A 118 -14.19 9.22 -0.87
CA GLU A 118 -13.64 8.04 -0.21
C GLU A 118 -12.33 7.60 -0.86
N LYS A 119 -11.21 7.88 -0.18
CA LYS A 119 -9.87 7.47 -0.60
C LYS A 119 -9.65 5.96 -0.43
N GLN A 120 -8.95 5.33 -1.36
CA GLN A 120 -8.51 3.94 -1.25
C GLN A 120 -7.10 3.87 -0.62
N ASP A 121 -6.98 3.41 0.62
CA ASP A 121 -5.70 3.43 1.36
C ASP A 121 -5.15 2.05 1.76
N ASN A 122 -5.88 0.97 1.53
CA ASN A 122 -5.44 -0.38 1.91
C ASN A 122 -4.03 -0.74 1.37
N GLY A 123 -3.69 -0.38 0.13
CA GLY A 123 -2.35 -0.59 -0.44
C GLY A 123 -1.27 0.23 0.27
N PHE A 124 -1.59 1.47 0.63
CA PHE A 124 -0.68 2.35 1.37
C PHE A 124 -0.44 1.84 2.80
N GLU A 125 -1.49 1.37 3.48
CA GLU A 125 -1.38 0.76 4.80
C GLU A 125 -0.58 -0.54 4.78
N LEU A 126 -0.68 -1.33 3.71
CA LEU A 126 0.18 -2.51 3.52
C LEU A 126 1.66 -2.10 3.32
N LEU A 127 1.92 -1.05 2.56
CA LEU A 127 3.27 -0.54 2.34
C LEU A 127 3.91 -0.02 3.63
N LYS A 128 3.14 0.70 4.46
CA LYS A 128 3.57 1.23 5.76
C LYS A 128 3.98 0.14 6.75
N LYS A 129 3.41 -1.06 6.63
CA LYS A 129 3.81 -2.21 7.47
C LYS A 129 5.18 -2.80 7.08
N LEU A 130 5.71 -2.41 5.92
CA LEU A 130 7.02 -2.86 5.42
C LEU A 130 8.15 -1.84 5.66
N SER A 131 7.82 -0.59 6.01
CA SER A 131 8.79 0.47 6.38
C SER A 131 9.10 0.46 7.87
#